data_AF-A0A7C7VYQ9-F1
#
_entry.id   AF-A0A7C7VYQ9-F1
#
_cell.length_a   1.000
_cell.length_b   1.000
_cell.length_c   1.000
_cell.angle_alpha   90.00
_cell.angle_beta   90.00
_cell.angle_gamma   90.00
#
_symmetry.space_group_name_H-M   'P 1'
#
loop_
_entity.id
_entity.type
_entity.pdbx_description
1 polymer ?
#
loop_
_entity_poly.entity_id
_entity_poly.type
_entity_poly.pdbx_seq_one_letter_code
_entity_poly.pdbx_strand_id
1 'polypeptide(L)'
;MKELLAQPGFLAPSGTIGADVSYLLALVFTILFLVAWGMAKKAQGTRHHKLILVSMVSMIVYFCAYYYARQLGVLSFEGREGFGGPDDAYENIFVPVLTTHLCLVVLGMVLAFYMLSQGFRASENVD
;
A
#
# COMPACT_ATOMS: atom_id res chain seq x y z
N MET A 1 13.39 -16.26 -1.81
CA MET A 1 12.31 -15.24 -1.95
C MET A 1 12.85 -13.90 -2.43
N LYS A 2 13.85 -13.31 -1.76
CA LYS A 2 14.51 -12.07 -2.23
C LYS A 2 15.00 -12.11 -3.68
N GLU A 3 15.74 -13.15 -4.05
CA GLU A 3 16.27 -13.31 -5.41
C GLU A 3 15.15 -13.38 -6.46
N LEU A 4 14.01 -14.00 -6.13
CA LEU A 4 12.85 -14.07 -7.02
C LEU A 4 12.16 -12.71 -7.16
N LEU A 5 12.01 -11.96 -6.07
CA LEU A 5 11.39 -10.62 -6.09
C LEU A 5 12.26 -9.55 -6.76
N ALA A 6 13.56 -9.79 -6.89
CA ALA A 6 14.53 -8.93 -7.54
C ALA A 6 14.68 -9.21 -9.06
N GLN A 7 14.09 -10.30 -9.57
CA GLN A 7 14.08 -10.57 -11.01
C GLN A 7 13.36 -9.46 -11.77
N PRO A 8 13.69 -9.25 -13.07
CA PRO A 8 13.03 -8.26 -13.91
C PRO A 8 11.51 -8.42 -13.87
N GLY A 9 10.81 -7.30 -13.72
CA GLY A 9 9.36 -7.24 -13.74
C GLY A 9 8.78 -7.66 -15.09
N PHE A 10 7.52 -8.11 -15.06
CA PHE A 10 6.75 -8.44 -16.25
C PHE A 10 5.93 -7.24 -16.78
N LEU A 11 5.70 -6.19 -15.97
CA LEU A 11 4.99 -4.97 -16.41
C LEU A 11 5.93 -3.92 -16.98
N ALA A 12 7.12 -3.77 -16.40
CA ALA A 12 8.12 -2.80 -16.83
C ALA A 12 9.52 -3.43 -16.81
N PRO A 13 10.31 -3.34 -17.89
CA PRO A 13 11.67 -3.91 -17.93
C PRO A 13 12.64 -3.32 -16.90
N SER A 14 12.38 -2.08 -16.45
CA SER A 14 13.16 -1.41 -15.40
C SER A 14 12.65 -1.70 -13.99
N GLY A 15 11.54 -2.43 -13.85
CA GLY A 15 10.95 -2.83 -12.57
C GLY A 15 11.40 -4.21 -12.11
N THR A 16 10.97 -4.61 -10.92
CA THR A 16 11.20 -5.97 -10.40
C THR A 16 9.87 -6.71 -10.23
N ILE A 17 9.87 -8.04 -10.23
CA ILE A 17 8.66 -8.85 -9.95
C ILE A 17 8.00 -8.41 -8.65
N GLY A 18 8.79 -8.11 -7.61
CA GLY A 18 8.26 -7.59 -6.35
C GLY A 18 7.54 -6.25 -6.48
N ALA A 19 8.03 -5.36 -7.34
CA ALA A 19 7.37 -4.07 -7.62
C ALA A 19 6.04 -4.27 -8.35
N ASP A 20 5.98 -5.19 -9.32
CA ASP A 20 4.76 -5.49 -10.08
C ASP A 20 3.69 -6.14 -9.20
N VAL A 21 4.09 -7.12 -8.38
CA VAL A 21 3.19 -7.74 -7.39
C VAL A 21 2.66 -6.70 -6.40
N SER A 22 3.54 -5.81 -5.93
CA SER A 22 3.15 -4.70 -5.04
C SER A 22 2.14 -3.77 -5.71
N TYR A 23 2.35 -3.43 -6.98
CA TYR A 23 1.44 -2.60 -7.75
C TYR A 23 0.07 -3.25 -7.93
N LEU A 24 0.03 -4.53 -8.32
CA LEU A 24 -1.22 -5.28 -8.45
C LEU A 24 -1.99 -5.34 -7.13
N LEU A 25 -1.31 -5.58 -6.02
CA LEU A 25 -1.95 -5.54 -4.69
C LEU A 25 -2.45 -4.14 -4.33
N ALA A 26 -1.71 -3.08 -4.67
CA ALA A 26 -2.16 -1.71 -4.47
C ALA A 26 -3.45 -1.41 -5.27
N LEU A 27 -3.58 -1.94 -6.49
CA LEU A 27 -4.83 -1.85 -7.26
C LEU A 27 -5.98 -2.58 -6.56
N VAL A 28 -5.74 -3.80 -6.06
CA VAL A 28 -6.75 -4.56 -5.31
C VAL A 28 -7.23 -3.78 -4.09
N PHE A 29 -6.32 -3.26 -3.25
CA PHE A 29 -6.69 -2.47 -2.07
C PHE A 29 -7.44 -1.19 -2.44
N THR A 30 -7.03 -0.52 -3.53
CA THR A 30 -7.72 0.67 -4.04
C THR A 30 -9.16 0.34 -4.43
N ILE A 31 -9.39 -0.75 -5.16
CA ILE A 31 -10.73 -1.20 -5.53
C ILE A 31 -11.57 -1.51 -4.29
N LEU A 32 -11.00 -2.21 -3.30
CA LEU A 32 -11.69 -2.50 -2.04
C LEU A 32 -12.12 -1.23 -1.31
N PHE A 33 -11.25 -0.22 -1.22
CA PHE A 33 -11.59 1.06 -0.61
C PHE A 33 -12.63 1.85 -1.40
N LEU A 34 -12.58 1.84 -2.73
CA LEU A 34 -13.62 2.46 -3.57
C LEU A 34 -14.98 1.77 -3.41
N VAL A 35 -15.00 0.44 -3.33
CA VAL A 35 -16.21 -0.33 -3.05
C VAL A 35 -16.75 -0.01 -1.66
N ALA A 36 -15.89 0.03 -0.64
CA ALA A 36 -16.27 0.41 0.71
C ALA A 36 -16.81 1.85 0.77
N TRP A 37 -16.22 2.78 0.03
CA TRP A 37 -16.74 4.15 -0.12
C TRP A 37 -18.14 4.15 -0.75
N GLY A 38 -18.38 3.34 -1.77
CA GLY A 38 -19.71 3.13 -2.34
C GLY A 38 -20.73 2.62 -1.32
N MET A 39 -20.34 1.72 -0.42
CA MET A 39 -21.19 1.25 0.69
C MET A 39 -21.49 2.37 1.68
N ALA A 40 -20.49 3.19 2.02
CA ALA A 40 -20.69 4.35 2.90
C ALA A 40 -21.68 5.36 2.31
N LYS A 41 -21.59 5.64 1.01
CA LYS A 41 -22.55 6.51 0.29
C LYS A 41 -23.97 5.96 0.30
N LYS A 42 -24.15 4.64 0.34
CA LYS A 42 -25.45 3.96 0.44
C LYS A 42 -25.93 3.78 1.88
N ALA A 43 -25.29 4.43 2.85
CA ALA A 43 -25.56 4.29 4.29
C ALA A 43 -25.46 2.83 4.81
N GLN A 44 -24.71 1.96 4.13
CA GLN A 44 -24.51 0.57 4.54
C GLN A 44 -23.36 0.47 5.55
N GLY A 45 -23.53 1.13 6.71
CA GLY A 45 -22.51 1.30 7.74
C GLY A 45 -21.82 0.00 8.14
N THR A 46 -22.56 -1.02 8.57
CA THR A 46 -21.97 -2.29 9.02
C THR A 46 -21.16 -3.00 7.94
N ARG A 47 -21.64 -2.99 6.69
CA ARG A 47 -20.90 -3.61 5.56
C ARG A 47 -19.64 -2.83 5.22
N HIS A 48 -19.72 -1.50 5.24
CA HIS A 48 -18.58 -0.62 5.08
C HIS A 48 -17.50 -0.91 6.13
N HIS A 49 -17.85 -0.91 7.41
CA HIS A 49 -16.90 -1.13 8.50
C HIS A 49 -16.27 -2.52 8.44
N LYS A 50 -17.05 -3.58 8.16
CA LYS A 50 -16.52 -4.94 7.98
C LYS A 50 -15.51 -5.02 6.82
N LEU A 51 -15.85 -4.42 5.67
CA LEU A 51 -14.95 -4.43 4.50
C LEU A 51 -13.68 -3.64 4.75
N ILE A 52 -13.79 -2.44 5.35
CA ILE A 52 -12.63 -1.62 5.71
C ILE A 52 -11.74 -2.37 6.70
N LEU A 53 -12.32 -2.99 7.73
CA LEU A 53 -11.57 -3.75 8.74
C LEU A 53 -10.75 -4.87 8.11
N VAL A 54 -11.39 -5.71 7.27
CA VAL A 54 -10.69 -6.79 6.56
C VAL A 54 -9.59 -6.22 5.65
N SER A 55 -9.91 -5.17 4.90
CA SER A 55 -8.95 -4.53 3.98
C SER A 55 -7.73 -3.97 4.72
N MET A 56 -7.93 -3.32 5.87
CA MET A 56 -6.86 -2.76 6.68
C MET A 56 -5.98 -3.84 7.31
N VAL A 57 -6.58 -4.91 7.85
CA VAL A 57 -5.82 -6.05 8.39
C VAL A 57 -4.99 -6.71 7.29
N SER A 58 -5.58 -6.98 6.12
CA SER A 58 -4.86 -7.54 4.97
C SER A 58 -3.73 -6.62 4.50
N MET A 59 -3.94 -5.30 4.49
CA MET A 59 -2.92 -4.32 4.11
C MET A 59 -1.74 -4.29 5.09
N ILE A 60 -1.99 -4.36 6.40
CA ILE A 60 -0.91 -4.44 7.40
C ILE A 60 -0.12 -5.74 7.25
N VAL A 61 -0.81 -6.88 7.11
CA VAL A 61 -0.15 -8.18 6.88
C VAL A 61 0.72 -8.13 5.63
N TYR A 62 0.19 -7.54 4.54
CA TYR A 62 0.94 -7.32 3.32
C TYR A 62 2.18 -6.46 3.56
N PHE A 63 2.06 -5.29 4.20
CA PHE A 63 3.21 -4.44 4.48
C PHE A 63 4.26 -5.17 5.32
N CYS A 64 3.86 -5.86 6.39
CA CYS A 64 4.78 -6.65 7.20
C CYS A 64 5.52 -7.71 6.37
N ALA A 65 4.79 -8.50 5.56
CA ALA A 65 5.37 -9.53 4.71
C ALA A 65 6.30 -8.93 3.64
N TYR A 66 5.88 -7.83 3.01
CA TYR A 66 6.63 -7.16 1.95
C TYR A 66 7.94 -6.56 2.48
N TYR A 67 7.89 -5.80 3.59
CA TYR A 67 9.08 -5.23 4.20
C TYR A 67 10.02 -6.31 4.76
N TYR A 68 9.47 -7.38 5.35
CA TYR A 68 10.27 -8.52 5.79
C TYR A 68 10.99 -9.21 4.61
N ALA A 69 10.26 -9.47 3.52
CA ALA A 69 10.80 -10.14 2.35
C ALA A 69 11.84 -9.28 1.62
N ARG A 70 11.62 -7.97 1.50
CA ARG A 70 12.48 -7.06 0.74
C ARG A 70 13.66 -6.51 1.55
N GLN A 71 13.59 -6.49 2.90
CA GLN A 71 14.58 -5.87 3.80
C GLN A 71 14.93 -4.39 3.47
N LEU A 72 14.12 -3.70 2.66
CA LEU A 72 14.43 -2.37 2.13
C LEU A 72 14.08 -1.22 3.08
N GLY A 73 14.20 -1.42 4.40
CA GLY A 73 13.88 -0.36 5.38
C GLY A 73 14.62 0.95 5.08
N VAL A 74 15.90 0.86 4.70
CA VAL A 74 16.74 2.01 4.35
C VAL A 74 16.97 2.12 2.84
N LEU A 75 17.05 1.00 2.10
CA LEU A 75 17.21 0.98 0.64
C LEU A 75 16.01 1.57 -0.14
N SER A 76 14.85 1.78 0.48
CA SER A 76 13.75 2.52 -0.18
C SER A 76 14.13 3.98 -0.47
N PHE A 77 15.13 4.53 0.22
CA PHE A 77 15.73 5.84 -0.10
C PHE A 77 16.77 5.76 -1.23
N GLU A 78 17.31 4.58 -1.54
CA GLU A 78 18.22 4.34 -2.69
C GLU A 78 17.45 4.13 -4.00
N GLY A 79 16.39 4.90 -4.23
CA GLY A 79 15.58 4.83 -5.45
C GLY A 79 16.36 5.14 -6.75
N ARG A 80 17.64 5.51 -6.65
CA ARG A 80 18.52 5.80 -7.79
C ARG A 80 18.96 4.53 -8.54
N GLU A 81 19.11 3.39 -7.85
CA GLU A 81 19.55 2.14 -8.49
C GLU A 81 18.52 1.55 -9.48
N GLY A 82 17.25 1.94 -9.35
CA GLY A 82 16.16 1.49 -10.23
C GLY A 82 15.61 2.55 -11.18
N PHE A 83 16.09 3.80 -11.11
CA PHE A 83 15.58 4.88 -11.94
C PHE A 83 16.38 5.00 -13.24
N GLY A 84 15.82 4.51 -14.34
CA GLY A 84 16.46 4.54 -15.67
C GLY A 84 16.28 5.83 -16.47
N GLY A 85 15.77 6.91 -15.85
CA GLY A 85 15.49 8.19 -16.50
C GLY A 85 16.58 9.25 -16.29
N PRO A 86 16.45 10.45 -16.91
CA PRO A 86 17.38 11.55 -16.72
C PRO A 86 17.44 12.05 -15.27
N ASP A 87 18.62 12.48 -14.81
CA ASP A 87 18.84 12.97 -13.44
C ASP A 87 17.89 14.12 -13.06
N ASP A 88 17.57 15.01 -14.02
CA ASP A 88 16.62 16.10 -13.79
C ASP A 88 15.23 15.62 -13.39
N ALA A 89 14.72 14.56 -14.05
CA ALA A 89 13.44 13.95 -13.70
C ALA A 89 13.53 13.17 -12.39
N TYR A 90 14.69 12.59 -12.06
CA TYR A 90 14.90 11.93 -10.79
C TYR A 90 14.75 12.91 -9.62
N GLU A 91 15.49 14.02 -9.67
CA GLU A 91 15.57 14.98 -8.57
C GLU A 91 14.31 15.82 -8.43
N ASN A 92 13.73 16.28 -9.54
CA ASN A 92 12.61 17.23 -9.52
C ASN A 92 11.23 16.57 -9.53
N ILE A 93 11.13 15.29 -9.91
CA ILE A 93 9.83 14.59 -10.00
C ILE A 93 9.82 13.34 -9.13
N PHE A 94 10.74 12.40 -9.35
CA PHE A 94 10.71 11.11 -8.69
C PHE A 94 10.87 11.24 -7.17
N VAL A 95 11.90 11.96 -6.72
CA VAL A 95 12.18 12.15 -5.29
C VAL A 95 11.01 12.84 -4.57
N PRO A 96 10.50 14.01 -5.02
CA PRO A 96 9.34 14.65 -4.38
C PRO A 96 8.09 13.78 -4.32
N VAL A 97 7.78 13.04 -5.40
CA VAL A 97 6.62 12.14 -5.45
C VAL A 97 6.80 10.99 -4.47
N LEU A 98 7.97 10.36 -4.46
CA LEU A 98 8.28 9.26 -3.55
C LEU A 98 8.23 9.72 -2.09
N THR A 99 8.84 10.87 -1.77
CA THR A 99 8.80 11.46 -0.43
C THR A 99 7.36 11.73 -0.01
N THR A 100 6.56 12.38 -0.86
CA THR A 100 5.15 12.65 -0.57
C THR A 100 4.37 11.37 -0.31
N HIS A 101 4.56 10.34 -1.16
CA HIS A 101 3.93 9.05 -0.99
C HIS A 101 4.30 8.40 0.35
N LEU A 102 5.59 8.37 0.69
CA LEU A 102 6.07 7.80 1.96
C LEU A 102 5.51 8.56 3.17
N CYS A 103 5.47 9.90 3.12
CA CYS A 103 4.85 10.71 4.17
C CYS A 103 3.37 10.36 4.35
N LEU A 104 2.60 10.24 3.26
CA LEU A 104 1.19 9.86 3.31
C LEU A 104 0.98 8.45 3.87
N VAL A 105 1.82 7.48 3.47
CA VAL A 105 1.74 6.12 4.01
C VAL A 105 2.07 6.10 5.50
N VAL A 106 3.08 6.82 5.96
CA VAL A 106 3.42 6.91 7.39
C VAL A 106 2.26 7.51 8.19
N LEU A 107 1.68 8.62 7.72
CA LEU A 107 0.50 9.22 8.36
C LEU A 107 -0.69 8.25 8.36
N GLY A 108 -0.94 7.58 7.23
CA GLY A 108 -1.98 6.57 7.09
C GLY A 108 -1.80 5.39 8.05
N MET A 109 -0.56 4.93 8.26
CA MET A 109 -0.24 3.84 9.20
C MET A 109 -0.51 4.24 10.66
N VAL A 110 -0.21 5.48 11.05
CA VAL A 110 -0.56 5.98 12.39
C VAL A 110 -2.08 6.01 12.57
N LEU A 111 -2.81 6.54 11.59
CA LEU A 111 -4.27 6.58 11.62
C LEU A 111 -4.89 5.17 11.56
N ALA A 112 -4.23 4.21 10.92
CA ALA A 112 -4.73 2.86 10.76
C ALA A 112 -4.96 2.15 12.09
N PHE A 113 -4.06 2.30 13.06
CA PHE A 113 -4.24 1.71 14.40
C PHE A 113 -5.47 2.25 15.11
N TYR A 114 -5.71 3.55 15.02
CA TYR A 114 -6.92 4.17 15.55
C TYR A 114 -8.18 3.66 14.83
N MET A 115 -8.15 3.65 13.50
CA MET A 115 -9.28 3.23 12.66
C MET A 115 -9.62 1.74 12.81
N LEU A 116 -8.64 0.86 13.05
CA LEU A 116 -8.88 -0.55 13.34
C LEU A 116 -9.67 -0.73 14.63
N SER A 117 -9.30 -0.02 15.70
CA SER A 117 -10.04 -0.05 16.96
C SER A 117 -11.50 0.39 16.77
N GLN A 118 -11.72 1.48 16.03
CA GLN A 118 -13.08 1.92 15.69
C GLN A 118 -13.81 0.93 14.79
N GLY A 119 -13.10 0.30 13.85
CA GLY A 119 -13.65 -0.70 12.93
C GLY A 119 -14.18 -1.93 13.66
N PHE A 120 -13.47 -2.44 14.67
CA PHE A 120 -13.96 -3.53 15.52
C PHE A 120 -15.23 -3.12 16.28
N ARG A 121 -15.23 -1.94 16.90
CA ARG A 121 -16.40 -1.41 17.65
C ARG A 121 -17.63 -1.22 16.75
N ALA A 122 -17.43 -0.70 15.55
CA ALA A 122 -18.52 -0.42 14.60
C ALA A 122 -18.99 -1.66 13.82
N SER A 123 -18.23 -2.77 13.88
CA SER A 123 -18.56 -4.04 13.22
C SER A 123 -19.26 -5.04 14.15
N GLU A 124 -19.40 -4.70 15.44
CA GLU A 124 -20.20 -5.45 16.40
C GLU A 124 -21.65 -5.50 15.90
N ASN A 125 -22.21 -6.71 15.82
CA ASN A 125 -23.63 -6.84 15.49
C ASN A 125 -24.39 -6.34 16.72
N VAL A 126 -25.26 -5.35 16.55
CA VAL A 126 -26.29 -5.07 17.55
C VAL A 126 -27.32 -6.18 17.36
N ASP A 127 -27.39 -7.09 18.33
CA ASP A 127 -28.48 -8.07 18.44
C ASP A 127 -29.83 -7.36 18.65
#